data_AF-A0A7V5AQD9-F1
#
_entry.id   AF-A0A7V5AQD9-F1
#
_cell.length_a   1.000
_cell.length_b   1.000
_cell.length_c   1.000
_cell.angle_alpha   90.00
_cell.angle_beta   90.00
_cell.angle_gamma   90.00
#
_symmetry.space_group_name_H-M   'P 1'
#
loop_
_entity.id
_entity.type
_entity.pdbx_description
1 polymer ?
#
loop_
_entity_poly.entity_id
_entity_poly.type
_entity_poly.pdbx_seq_one_letter_code
_entity_poly.pdbx_strand_id
1 'polypeptide(L)'
;MRNRMRLAFSLIVVFLVCGTTLAQEKSPQTIGGSIEEEMRRLKNAIENKNWTQGYDAANTILTLIEKRKEPVKNDFLADVRFGRALCLLNLGDTKEAAKDLALTTSLDENYLDAYIGLALVFNREGNHIQAKKELERAVGRGYPVREIQKYPELAAYLLESVSFFIALVEKEKEYEVKAKASNPFVCPLRKIAEKKEGGTLITQQPPLSVPEQIQHLEKMKVYLEELTAALEAKDQQHAAQLYTETKKFYEETIKKMDGERKMQMEKLWTDVMTKFQKEFCRIRIETLKGDGEKLLKEFRAAYLSRKVNEALAIYKKIEELYVQVTPLEDEIKKIKEIDTTEMIQTLRTTKENLRTEADKIYQRVLIVKDFNENIMPHIKFKGVIESKDGPPLILLEVPTPEGPVSDALKEGAKVEAFQELFIGTYDPILLELTLNYKNEPIKIRFKPEGE
;
A
#
# COMPACT_ATOMS: atom_id res chain seq x y z
N MET A 1 -57.63 43.97 -29.84
CA MET A 1 -58.00 43.96 -28.41
C MET A 1 -58.45 42.56 -28.01
N ARG A 2 -57.79 42.00 -27.00
CA ARG A 2 -58.23 40.97 -26.02
C ARG A 2 -58.99 39.69 -26.48
N ASN A 3 -58.30 38.58 -26.21
CA ASN A 3 -58.73 37.42 -25.40
C ASN A 3 -59.69 36.35 -25.95
N ARG A 4 -59.10 35.14 -26.08
CA ARG A 4 -59.38 33.88 -25.36
C ARG A 4 -60.04 32.71 -26.11
N MET A 5 -59.34 31.57 -25.96
CA MET A 5 -59.78 30.16 -25.83
C MET A 5 -60.29 29.44 -27.09
N ARG A 6 -59.46 28.54 -27.66
CA ARG A 6 -59.34 27.08 -27.41
C ARG A 6 -60.47 26.28 -28.09
N LEU A 7 -60.16 25.52 -29.15
CA LEU A 7 -59.88 24.07 -29.13
C LEU A 7 -59.83 23.48 -30.55
N ALA A 8 -58.92 22.50 -30.72
CA ALA A 8 -58.89 21.38 -31.67
C ALA A 8 -58.80 21.67 -33.19
N PHE A 9 -57.70 21.21 -33.82
CA PHE A 9 -57.68 20.11 -34.81
C PHE A 9 -56.27 19.92 -35.40
N SER A 10 -55.76 18.69 -35.24
CA SER A 10 -55.02 17.84 -36.19
C SER A 10 -53.83 18.30 -37.06
N LEU A 11 -52.84 17.39 -37.05
CA LEU A 11 -51.89 17.00 -38.11
C LEU A 11 -50.70 17.92 -38.45
N ILE A 12 -49.47 17.42 -38.23
CA ILE A 12 -48.50 17.06 -39.29
C ILE A 12 -47.34 16.21 -38.69
N VAL A 13 -47.17 15.07 -39.35
CA VAL A 13 -46.12 14.03 -39.40
C VAL A 13 -44.67 14.52 -39.25
N VAL A 14 -43.86 13.83 -38.41
CA VAL A 14 -42.42 13.57 -38.68
C VAL A 14 -41.99 12.18 -38.18
N PHE A 15 -41.73 11.31 -39.16
CA PHE A 15 -40.84 10.13 -39.25
C PHE A 15 -40.24 9.43 -38.00
N LEU A 16 -40.76 8.21 -37.74
CA LEU A 16 -40.07 6.91 -37.84
C LEU A 16 -38.55 6.84 -37.59
N VAL A 17 -38.17 6.52 -36.34
CA VAL A 17 -37.06 5.59 -36.01
C VAL A 17 -37.53 4.73 -34.82
N CYS A 18 -38.37 3.73 -35.08
CA CYS A 18 -38.65 2.67 -34.12
C CYS A 18 -37.50 1.67 -34.18
N GLY A 19 -36.49 1.86 -33.34
CA GLY A 19 -35.60 0.78 -32.93
C GLY A 19 -36.40 -0.20 -32.07
N THR A 20 -36.77 -1.34 -32.64
CA THR A 20 -37.32 -2.48 -31.90
C THR A 20 -36.21 -3.04 -31.00
N THR A 21 -36.13 -2.56 -29.77
CA THR A 21 -35.51 -3.33 -28.69
C THR A 21 -36.41 -4.53 -28.42
N LEU A 22 -36.10 -5.63 -29.11
CA LEU A 22 -36.51 -6.98 -28.73
C LEU A 22 -36.17 -7.16 -27.24
N ALA A 23 -37.22 -7.15 -26.42
CA ALA A 23 -37.13 -7.70 -25.08
C ALA A 23 -36.77 -9.19 -25.24
N GLN A 24 -35.49 -9.51 -25.05
CA GLN A 24 -35.09 -10.88 -24.77
C GLN A 24 -35.78 -11.27 -23.47
N GLU A 25 -36.85 -12.07 -23.58
CA GLU A 25 -37.30 -12.91 -22.48
C GLU A 25 -36.08 -13.72 -22.02
N LYS A 26 -35.50 -13.30 -20.90
CA LYS A 26 -34.47 -14.10 -20.21
C LYS A 26 -35.14 -15.42 -19.84
N SER A 27 -34.85 -16.45 -20.62
CA SER A 27 -35.12 -17.84 -20.23
C SER A 27 -34.67 -18.04 -18.79
N PRO A 28 -35.46 -18.71 -17.91
CA PRO A 28 -35.09 -18.91 -16.53
C PRO A 28 -33.75 -19.63 -16.47
N GLN A 29 -32.68 -18.89 -16.15
CA GLN A 29 -31.37 -19.46 -15.92
C GLN A 29 -31.54 -20.48 -14.79
N THR A 30 -31.25 -21.74 -15.11
CA THR A 30 -31.19 -22.81 -14.12
C THR A 30 -30.28 -22.34 -12.99
N ILE A 31 -30.85 -22.24 -11.78
CA ILE A 31 -30.13 -21.91 -10.54
C ILE A 31 -29.24 -23.12 -10.21
N GLY A 32 -28.17 -23.30 -10.98
CA GLY A 32 -27.29 -24.48 -10.95
C GLY A 32 -25.89 -24.20 -10.39
N GLY A 33 -25.58 -22.94 -10.07
CA GLY A 33 -24.29 -22.57 -9.47
C GLY A 33 -24.12 -23.09 -8.05
N SER A 34 -22.92 -23.53 -7.71
CA SER A 34 -22.54 -23.83 -6.32
C SER A 34 -22.47 -22.54 -5.49
N ILE A 35 -22.72 -22.60 -4.17
CA ILE A 35 -22.52 -21.46 -3.25
C ILE A 35 -21.09 -20.90 -3.38
N GLU A 36 -20.10 -21.77 -3.57
CA GLU A 36 -18.69 -21.38 -3.74
C GLU A 36 -18.45 -20.59 -5.04
N GLU A 37 -19.13 -20.96 -6.12
CA GLU A 37 -19.01 -20.28 -7.42
C GLU A 37 -19.62 -18.89 -7.36
N GLU A 38 -20.80 -18.77 -6.76
CA GLU A 38 -21.45 -17.48 -6.55
C GLU A 38 -20.67 -16.59 -5.57
N MET A 39 -20.03 -17.17 -4.55
CA MET A 39 -19.14 -16.41 -3.66
C MET A 39 -17.90 -15.87 -4.39
N ARG A 40 -17.32 -16.66 -5.31
CA ARG A 40 -16.24 -16.19 -6.20
C ARG A 40 -16.74 -15.07 -7.11
N ARG A 41 -17.96 -15.19 -7.65
CA ARG A 41 -18.60 -14.17 -8.48
C ARG A 41 -18.83 -12.88 -7.70
N LEU A 42 -19.32 -12.96 -6.46
CA LEU A 42 -19.50 -11.82 -5.55
C LEU A 42 -18.18 -11.10 -5.31
N LYS A 43 -17.12 -11.84 -4.95
CA LYS A 43 -15.77 -11.30 -4.72
C LYS A 43 -15.25 -10.57 -5.95
N ASN A 44 -15.25 -11.23 -7.10
CA ASN A 44 -14.78 -10.65 -8.37
C ASN A 44 -15.59 -9.41 -8.76
N ALA A 45 -16.90 -9.42 -8.53
CA ALA A 45 -17.76 -8.28 -8.83
C ALA A 45 -17.42 -7.07 -7.94
N ILE A 46 -17.18 -7.27 -6.64
CA ILE A 46 -16.76 -6.20 -5.71
C ILE A 46 -15.37 -5.65 -6.10
N GLU A 47 -14.40 -6.52 -6.37
CA GLU A 47 -13.05 -6.11 -6.79
C GLU A 47 -13.06 -5.27 -8.08
N ASN A 48 -13.93 -5.62 -9.03
CA ASN A 48 -14.10 -4.91 -10.29
C ASN A 48 -15.14 -3.78 -10.23
N LYS A 49 -15.68 -3.46 -9.04
CA LYS A 49 -16.72 -2.43 -8.83
C LYS A 49 -17.99 -2.65 -9.68
N ASN A 50 -18.30 -3.89 -10.05
CA ASN A 50 -19.54 -4.27 -10.73
C ASN A 50 -20.64 -4.57 -9.70
N TRP A 51 -21.20 -3.50 -9.12
CA TRP A 51 -22.11 -3.59 -7.98
C TRP A 51 -23.39 -4.36 -8.26
N THR A 52 -23.94 -4.25 -9.48
CA THR A 52 -25.15 -5.01 -9.88
C THR A 52 -24.87 -6.51 -9.90
N GLN A 53 -23.75 -6.94 -10.51
CA GLN A 53 -23.38 -8.35 -10.54
C GLN A 53 -23.09 -8.90 -9.14
N GLY A 54 -22.47 -8.10 -8.27
CA GLY A 54 -22.22 -8.45 -6.88
C GLY A 54 -23.52 -8.62 -6.09
N TYR A 55 -24.45 -7.69 -6.23
CA TYR A 55 -25.78 -7.77 -5.63
C TYR A 55 -26.52 -9.05 -6.05
N ASP A 56 -26.54 -9.35 -7.35
CA ASP A 56 -27.19 -10.55 -7.89
C ASP A 56 -26.55 -11.84 -7.36
N ALA A 57 -25.22 -11.87 -7.28
CA ALA A 57 -24.48 -13.02 -6.74
C ALA A 57 -24.82 -13.24 -5.26
N ALA A 58 -24.78 -12.18 -4.44
CA ALA A 58 -25.10 -12.28 -3.03
C ALA A 58 -26.55 -12.73 -2.77
N ASN A 59 -27.53 -12.24 -3.54
CA ASN A 59 -28.91 -12.70 -3.46
C ASN A 59 -29.07 -14.17 -3.86
N THR A 60 -28.32 -14.61 -4.86
CA THR A 60 -28.31 -16.02 -5.28
C THR A 60 -27.78 -16.90 -4.14
N ILE A 61 -26.67 -16.50 -3.50
CA ILE A 61 -26.11 -17.21 -2.34
C ILE A 61 -27.14 -17.30 -1.21
N LEU A 62 -27.73 -16.18 -0.80
CA LEU A 62 -28.71 -16.15 0.30
C LEU A 62 -29.93 -17.03 0.00
N THR A 63 -30.41 -17.01 -1.25
CA THR A 63 -31.52 -17.88 -1.71
C THR A 63 -31.15 -19.36 -1.66
N LEU A 64 -29.92 -19.71 -2.07
CA LEU A 64 -29.41 -21.08 -2.02
C LEU A 64 -29.31 -21.58 -0.57
N ILE A 65 -28.81 -20.75 0.34
CA ILE A 65 -28.73 -21.06 1.78
C ILE A 65 -30.12 -21.34 2.36
N GLU A 66 -31.09 -20.45 2.09
CA GLU A 66 -32.46 -20.60 2.58
C GLU A 66 -33.13 -21.88 2.05
N LYS A 67 -32.96 -22.17 0.76
CA LYS A 67 -33.54 -23.38 0.12
C LYS A 67 -32.93 -24.68 0.65
N ARG A 68 -31.61 -24.72 0.85
CA ARG A 68 -30.91 -25.95 1.26
C ARG A 68 -31.14 -26.30 2.73
N LYS A 69 -31.49 -25.30 3.57
CA LYS A 69 -31.59 -25.45 5.04
C LYS A 69 -30.33 -26.05 5.67
N GLU A 70 -29.19 -25.95 4.99
CA GLU A 70 -27.91 -26.44 5.47
C GLU A 70 -27.39 -25.48 6.54
N PRO A 71 -26.76 -25.99 7.61
CA PRO A 71 -26.10 -25.14 8.59
C PRO A 71 -24.91 -24.46 7.94
N VAL A 72 -25.00 -23.14 7.76
CA VAL A 72 -23.91 -22.29 7.28
C VAL A 72 -23.28 -21.61 8.48
N LYS A 73 -21.95 -21.50 8.49
CA LYS A 73 -21.25 -20.80 9.56
C LYS A 73 -21.61 -19.31 9.56
N ASN A 74 -21.77 -18.73 10.74
CA ASN A 74 -22.13 -17.32 10.90
C ASN A 74 -21.10 -16.38 10.25
N ASP A 75 -19.82 -16.75 10.26
CA ASP A 75 -18.73 -15.98 9.66
C ASP A 75 -18.93 -15.81 8.14
N PHE A 76 -19.25 -16.89 7.44
CA PHE A 76 -19.56 -16.90 6.02
C PHE A 76 -20.83 -16.11 5.72
N LEU A 77 -21.88 -16.28 6.52
CA LEU A 77 -23.12 -15.53 6.33
C LEU A 77 -22.90 -14.02 6.52
N ALA A 78 -22.06 -13.63 7.49
CA ALA A 78 -21.65 -12.25 7.70
C ALA A 78 -20.92 -11.69 6.46
N ASP A 79 -19.99 -12.45 5.88
CA ASP A 79 -19.28 -12.06 4.65
C ASP A 79 -20.25 -11.81 3.48
N VAL A 80 -21.20 -12.73 3.23
CA VAL A 80 -22.19 -12.59 2.15
C VAL A 80 -23.07 -11.36 2.36
N ARG A 81 -23.57 -11.15 3.60
CA ARG A 81 -24.40 -10.00 3.96
C ARG A 81 -23.63 -8.69 3.80
N PHE A 82 -22.38 -8.65 4.23
CA PHE A 82 -21.53 -7.48 4.08
C PHE A 82 -21.28 -7.14 2.61
N GLY A 83 -20.94 -8.14 1.80
CA GLY A 83 -20.75 -7.98 0.36
C GLY A 83 -22.01 -7.45 -0.33
N ARG A 84 -23.20 -7.95 0.05
CA ARG A 84 -24.48 -7.44 -0.45
C ARG A 84 -24.73 -5.99 -0.04
N ALA A 85 -24.49 -5.66 1.22
CA ALA A 85 -24.65 -4.30 1.73
C ALA A 85 -23.75 -3.29 1.01
N LEU A 86 -22.49 -3.67 0.73
CA LEU A 86 -21.56 -2.83 -0.02
C LEU A 86 -22.08 -2.57 -1.44
N CYS A 87 -22.63 -3.59 -2.10
CA CYS A 87 -23.25 -3.42 -3.41
C CYS A 87 -24.48 -2.49 -3.34
N LEU A 88 -25.38 -2.71 -2.37
CA LEU A 88 -26.57 -1.87 -2.14
C LEU A 88 -26.22 -0.41 -1.87
N LEU A 89 -25.21 -0.16 -1.02
CA LEU A 89 -24.72 1.17 -0.68
C LEU A 89 -24.21 1.91 -1.94
N ASN A 90 -23.51 1.23 -2.83
CA ASN A 90 -23.03 1.80 -4.08
C ASN A 90 -24.11 1.94 -5.15
N LEU A 91 -25.18 1.14 -5.08
CA LEU A 91 -26.38 1.28 -5.91
C LEU A 91 -27.36 2.35 -5.38
N GLY A 92 -27.10 2.91 -4.20
CA GLY A 92 -27.90 3.97 -3.59
C GLY A 92 -29.06 3.50 -2.70
N ASP A 93 -29.21 2.19 -2.47
CA ASP A 93 -30.22 1.65 -1.56
C ASP A 93 -29.69 1.57 -0.13
N THR A 94 -29.70 2.72 0.56
CA THR A 94 -29.15 2.85 1.91
C THR A 94 -29.93 2.07 2.96
N LYS A 95 -31.25 1.91 2.77
CA LYS A 95 -32.13 1.25 3.74
C LYS A 95 -31.88 -0.25 3.82
N GLU A 96 -31.82 -0.92 2.67
CA GLU A 96 -31.50 -2.35 2.64
C GLU A 96 -30.03 -2.59 3.02
N ALA A 97 -29.12 -1.69 2.64
CA ALA A 97 -27.72 -1.76 3.07
C ALA A 97 -27.60 -1.71 4.61
N ALA A 98 -28.30 -0.79 5.29
CA ALA A 98 -28.33 -0.71 6.75
C ALA A 98 -28.80 -2.01 7.40
N LYS A 99 -29.85 -2.64 6.87
CA LYS A 99 -30.35 -3.92 7.39
C LYS A 99 -29.30 -5.02 7.30
N ASP A 100 -28.64 -5.15 6.15
CA ASP A 100 -27.61 -6.17 5.97
C ASP A 100 -26.36 -5.92 6.81
N LEU A 101 -25.95 -4.66 6.98
CA LEU A 101 -24.84 -4.31 7.86
C LEU A 101 -25.17 -4.58 9.33
N ALA A 102 -26.38 -4.25 9.78
CA ALA A 102 -26.84 -4.56 11.12
C ALA A 102 -26.83 -6.09 11.36
N LEU A 103 -27.34 -6.87 10.39
CA LEU A 103 -27.25 -8.33 10.44
C LEU A 103 -25.80 -8.82 10.46
N THR A 104 -24.92 -8.23 9.66
CA THR A 104 -23.48 -8.56 9.65
C THR A 104 -22.87 -8.39 11.05
N THR A 105 -23.10 -7.25 11.70
CA THR A 105 -22.59 -7.01 13.07
C THR A 105 -23.21 -7.92 14.13
N SER A 106 -24.42 -8.44 13.89
CA SER A 106 -25.07 -9.41 14.79
C SER A 106 -24.56 -10.83 14.61
N LEU A 107 -24.10 -11.17 13.40
CA LEU A 107 -23.52 -12.47 13.06
C LEU A 107 -22.05 -12.54 13.50
N ASP A 108 -21.34 -11.42 13.40
CA ASP A 108 -19.93 -11.29 13.76
C ASP A 108 -19.67 -9.88 14.33
N GLU A 109 -19.62 -9.78 15.66
CA GLU A 109 -19.36 -8.52 16.36
C GLU A 109 -17.96 -7.95 16.11
N ASN A 110 -17.04 -8.76 15.57
CA ASN A 110 -15.69 -8.35 15.21
C ASN A 110 -15.56 -7.96 13.73
N TYR A 111 -16.67 -7.92 12.99
CA TYR A 111 -16.70 -7.46 11.60
C TYR A 111 -16.61 -5.93 11.54
N LEU A 112 -15.42 -5.39 11.84
CA LEU A 112 -15.23 -3.96 12.07
C LEU A 112 -15.66 -3.07 10.89
N ASP A 113 -15.46 -3.55 9.66
CA ASP A 113 -15.87 -2.85 8.44
C ASP A 113 -17.39 -2.66 8.32
N ALA A 114 -18.19 -3.52 8.97
CA ALA A 114 -19.65 -3.37 8.97
C ALA A 114 -20.10 -2.16 9.79
N TYR A 115 -19.40 -1.83 10.88
CA TYR A 115 -19.67 -0.60 11.66
C TYR A 115 -19.33 0.66 10.85
N ILE A 116 -18.24 0.62 10.07
CA ILE A 116 -17.90 1.71 9.13
C ILE A 116 -18.96 1.83 8.02
N GLY A 117 -19.43 0.70 7.48
CA GLY A 117 -20.54 0.68 6.54
C GLY A 117 -21.81 1.33 7.10
N LEU A 118 -22.16 1.04 8.36
CA LEU A 118 -23.31 1.67 9.04
C LEU A 118 -23.11 3.17 9.20
N ALA A 119 -21.91 3.62 9.57
CA ALA A 119 -21.59 5.04 9.67
C ALA A 119 -21.77 5.76 8.32
N LEU A 120 -21.35 5.14 7.21
CA LEU A 120 -21.57 5.67 5.86
C LEU A 120 -23.06 5.75 5.49
N VAL A 121 -23.83 4.70 5.81
CA VAL A 121 -25.28 4.71 5.58
C VAL A 121 -25.94 5.86 6.34
N PHE A 122 -25.68 5.98 7.64
CA PHE A 122 -26.25 7.05 8.45
C PHE A 122 -25.80 8.43 8.00
N ASN A 123 -24.56 8.58 7.54
CA ASN A 123 -24.07 9.83 6.96
C ASN A 123 -24.87 10.23 5.71
N ARG A 124 -25.09 9.28 4.79
CA ARG A 124 -25.85 9.52 3.54
C ARG A 124 -27.33 9.80 3.79
N GLU A 125 -27.88 9.28 4.88
CA GLU A 125 -29.24 9.58 5.33
C GLU A 125 -29.34 10.90 6.14
N GLY A 126 -28.23 11.62 6.36
CA GLY A 126 -28.19 12.85 7.14
C GLY A 126 -28.29 12.63 8.66
N ASN A 127 -28.17 11.39 9.13
CA ASN A 127 -28.22 11.02 10.54
C ASN A 127 -26.82 11.02 11.17
N HIS A 128 -26.25 12.22 11.29
CA HIS A 128 -24.88 12.44 11.78
C HIS A 128 -24.63 11.91 13.20
N ILE A 129 -25.65 11.90 14.06
CA ILE A 129 -25.56 11.39 15.44
C ILE A 129 -25.31 9.88 15.43
N GLN A 130 -26.08 9.13 14.64
CA GLN A 130 -25.89 7.69 14.55
C GLN A 130 -24.58 7.34 13.82
N ALA A 131 -24.18 8.13 12.81
CA ALA A 131 -22.89 7.94 12.15
C ALA A 131 -21.72 8.03 13.14
N LYS A 132 -21.68 9.05 14.00
CA LYS A 132 -20.67 9.19 15.06
C LYS A 132 -20.69 8.03 16.05
N LYS A 133 -21.87 7.58 16.46
CA LYS A 133 -22.03 6.43 17.37
C LYS A 133 -21.45 5.14 16.78
N GLU A 134 -21.66 4.87 15.49
CA GLU A 134 -21.11 3.67 14.85
C GLU A 134 -19.58 3.76 14.66
N LEU A 135 -19.03 4.96 14.41
CA LEU A 135 -17.57 5.18 14.44
C LEU A 135 -16.97 4.86 15.82
N GLU A 136 -17.60 5.33 16.90
CA GLU A 136 -17.17 5.02 18.27
C GLU A 136 -17.23 3.53 18.58
N ARG A 137 -18.22 2.81 18.02
CA ARG A 137 -18.35 1.35 18.16
C ARG A 137 -17.27 0.61 17.39
N ALA A 138 -16.91 1.07 16.19
CA ALA A 138 -15.83 0.51 15.38
C ALA A 138 -14.48 0.68 16.08
N VAL A 139 -14.15 1.92 16.48
CA VAL A 139 -12.87 2.24 17.15
C VAL A 139 -12.78 1.55 18.51
N GLY A 140 -13.89 1.52 19.25
CA GLY A 140 -14.01 0.76 20.51
C GLY A 140 -14.02 -0.75 20.36
N ARG A 141 -13.68 -1.28 19.18
CA ARG A 141 -13.43 -2.70 18.91
C ARG A 141 -12.10 -2.89 18.19
N GLY A 142 -11.24 -1.86 18.17
CA GLY A 142 -9.92 -1.89 17.56
C GLY A 142 -9.85 -1.41 16.11
N TYR A 143 -10.90 -0.76 15.58
CA TYR A 143 -10.79 -0.14 14.26
C TYR A 143 -9.88 1.11 14.32
N PRO A 144 -8.82 1.19 13.51
CA PRO A 144 -7.88 2.30 13.58
C PRO A 144 -8.46 3.62 13.04
N VAL A 145 -8.28 4.72 13.77
CA VAL A 145 -8.84 6.04 13.40
C VAL A 145 -8.26 6.55 12.08
N ARG A 146 -6.99 6.25 11.81
CA ARG A 146 -6.33 6.58 10.53
C ARG A 146 -7.00 5.94 9.30
N GLU A 147 -7.70 4.82 9.46
CA GLU A 147 -8.42 4.21 8.34
C GLU A 147 -9.74 4.93 8.08
N ILE A 148 -10.38 5.51 9.11
CA ILE A 148 -11.58 6.34 8.95
C ILE A 148 -11.26 7.59 8.11
N GLN A 149 -10.07 8.18 8.28
CA GLN A 149 -9.61 9.35 7.54
C GLN A 149 -9.54 9.12 6.01
N LYS A 150 -9.49 7.86 5.55
CA LYS A 150 -9.49 7.52 4.12
C LYS A 150 -10.85 7.71 3.46
N TYR A 151 -11.91 7.95 4.24
CA TYR A 151 -13.27 8.17 3.75
C TYR A 151 -13.62 9.65 3.85
N PRO A 152 -13.60 10.42 2.75
CA PRO A 152 -13.90 11.85 2.79
C PRO A 152 -15.24 12.15 3.45
N GLU A 153 -16.24 11.29 3.20
CA GLU A 153 -17.58 11.35 3.80
C GLU A 153 -17.56 11.28 5.34
N LEU A 154 -16.65 10.51 5.94
CA LEU A 154 -16.57 10.33 7.39
C LEU A 154 -15.49 11.20 8.03
N ALA A 155 -14.44 11.55 7.27
CA ALA A 155 -13.36 12.41 7.72
C ALA A 155 -13.88 13.79 8.16
N ALA A 156 -14.97 14.26 7.54
CA ALA A 156 -15.66 15.47 7.95
C ALA A 156 -16.05 15.46 9.44
N TYR A 157 -16.48 14.32 10.00
CA TYR A 157 -16.82 14.22 11.43
C TYR A 157 -15.62 14.37 12.36
N LEU A 158 -14.46 13.90 11.92
CA LEU A 158 -13.21 14.01 12.67
C LEU A 158 -12.75 15.48 12.71
N LEU A 159 -13.00 16.22 11.64
CA LEU A 159 -12.60 17.63 11.51
C LEU A 159 -13.63 18.59 12.11
N GLU A 160 -14.91 18.23 12.13
CA GLU A 160 -15.99 19.04 12.69
C GLU A 160 -15.87 19.20 14.20
N SER A 161 -15.35 18.18 14.90
CA SER A 161 -15.20 18.19 16.35
C SER A 161 -13.86 17.60 16.77
N VAL A 162 -12.95 18.48 17.16
CA VAL A 162 -11.63 18.10 17.70
C VAL A 162 -11.78 17.20 18.94
N SER A 163 -12.78 17.45 19.80
CA SER A 163 -13.03 16.63 20.98
C SER A 163 -13.48 15.22 20.61
N PHE A 164 -14.31 15.07 19.56
CA PHE A 164 -14.70 13.76 19.04
C PHE A 164 -13.50 12.99 18.48
N PHE A 165 -12.65 13.66 17.69
CA PHE A 165 -11.44 13.04 17.16
C PHE A 165 -10.48 12.59 18.28
N ILE A 166 -10.22 13.44 19.26
CA ILE A 166 -9.37 13.09 20.42
C ILE A 166 -9.94 11.88 21.16
N ALA A 167 -11.25 11.84 21.41
CA ALA A 167 -11.89 10.71 22.08
C ALA A 167 -11.72 9.40 21.32
N LEU A 168 -11.82 9.42 19.98
CA LEU A 168 -11.55 8.24 19.15
C LEU A 168 -10.08 7.81 19.22
N VAL A 169 -9.14 8.75 19.14
CA VAL A 169 -7.70 8.45 19.23
C VAL A 169 -7.33 7.87 20.59
N GLU A 170 -7.90 8.39 21.67
CA GLU A 170 -7.71 7.85 23.02
C GLU A 170 -8.24 6.42 23.12
N LYS A 171 -9.41 6.16 22.53
CA LYS A 171 -10.00 4.82 22.47
C LYS A 171 -9.20 3.84 21.60
N GLU A 172 -8.58 4.31 20.51
CA GLU A 172 -7.68 3.48 19.69
C GLU A 172 -6.44 3.03 20.49
N LYS A 173 -5.90 3.87 21.37
CA LYS A 173 -4.71 3.53 22.19
C LYS A 173 -4.94 2.36 23.14
N GLU A 174 -6.19 2.07 23.50
CA GLU A 174 -6.54 0.90 24.33
C GLU A 174 -6.29 -0.43 23.60
N TYR A 175 -6.18 -0.38 22.27
CA TYR A 175 -5.88 -1.52 21.43
C TYR A 175 -4.42 -1.49 20.98
N GLU A 176 -3.68 -2.57 21.23
CA GLU A 176 -2.32 -2.75 20.70
C GLU A 176 -2.41 -3.07 19.19
N VAL A 177 -2.76 -2.07 18.38
CA VAL A 177 -3.07 -2.25 16.95
C VAL A 177 -1.79 -2.57 16.16
N LYS A 178 -1.47 -3.86 16.03
CA LYS A 178 -0.47 -4.41 15.10
C LYS A 178 -1.03 -4.45 13.66
N ALA A 179 -1.64 -3.37 13.16
CA ALA A 179 -2.28 -3.43 11.84
C ALA A 179 -1.26 -3.29 10.70
N LYS A 180 -1.21 -4.30 9.82
CA LYS A 180 -0.67 -4.19 8.47
C LYS A 180 -1.59 -3.31 7.64
N ALA A 181 -0.99 -2.40 6.86
CA ALA A 181 -1.70 -1.51 5.94
C ALA A 181 -2.36 -2.29 4.79
N SER A 182 -3.67 -2.50 4.84
CA SER A 182 -4.48 -2.80 3.65
C SER A 182 -5.78 -2.03 3.71
N ASN A 183 -6.14 -1.40 2.59
CA ASN A 183 -7.39 -0.65 2.43
C ASN A 183 -8.61 -1.57 2.69
N PRO A 184 -9.55 -1.21 3.59
CA PRO A 184 -10.68 -2.06 3.99
C PRO A 184 -11.70 -2.32 2.88
N PHE A 185 -11.63 -1.61 1.75
CA PHE A 185 -12.48 -1.87 0.59
C PHE A 185 -11.76 -2.61 -0.55
N VAL A 186 -10.54 -3.10 -0.32
CA VAL A 186 -9.96 -4.16 -1.16
C VAL A 186 -10.60 -5.48 -0.72
N CYS A 187 -11.68 -5.87 -1.39
CA CYS A 187 -12.57 -7.00 -1.08
C CYS A 187 -12.42 -7.59 0.34
N PRO A 188 -13.09 -6.98 1.33
CA PRO A 188 -12.99 -7.33 2.75
C PRO A 188 -13.59 -8.70 3.12
N LEU A 189 -14.17 -9.41 2.14
CA LEU A 189 -14.61 -10.77 2.34
C LEU A 189 -13.42 -11.57 2.85
N ARG A 190 -13.57 -12.21 4.02
CA ARG A 190 -12.54 -13.12 4.52
C ARG A 190 -12.14 -14.03 3.38
N LYS A 191 -10.84 -14.23 3.20
CA LYS A 191 -10.36 -15.24 2.26
C LYS A 191 -11.08 -16.53 2.68
N ILE A 192 -12.00 -17.01 1.83
CA ILE A 192 -12.46 -18.38 1.89
C ILE A 192 -11.16 -19.16 2.04
N ALA A 193 -11.06 -20.03 3.05
CA ALA A 193 -9.94 -20.93 3.13
C ALA A 193 -10.00 -21.74 1.83
N GLU A 194 -9.34 -21.23 0.80
CA GLU A 194 -9.10 -21.94 -0.44
C GLU A 194 -8.44 -23.20 0.09
N LYS A 195 -9.18 -24.31 0.09
CA LYS A 195 -8.54 -25.61 -0.08
C LYS A 195 -7.58 -25.33 -1.22
N LYS A 196 -6.28 -25.40 -0.93
CA LYS A 196 -5.20 -25.05 -1.86
C LYS A 196 -5.26 -26.03 -3.03
N GLU A 197 -6.24 -25.86 -3.90
CA GLU A 197 -6.36 -26.46 -5.21
C GLU A 197 -6.03 -25.41 -6.27
N GLY A 198 -6.02 -24.12 -5.89
CA GLY A 198 -5.45 -23.02 -6.65
C GLY A 198 -4.04 -22.67 -6.20
N GLY A 199 -3.10 -23.60 -6.35
CA GLY A 199 -1.72 -23.15 -6.56
C GLY A 199 -1.73 -22.27 -7.81
N THR A 200 -1.02 -21.14 -7.79
CA THR A 200 -0.42 -20.64 -9.03
C THR A 200 0.10 -21.88 -9.77
N LEU A 201 -0.13 -22.01 -11.08
CA LEU A 201 0.65 -22.95 -11.90
C LEU A 201 2.11 -22.49 -11.84
N ILE A 202 2.74 -22.58 -10.66
CA ILE A 202 4.11 -22.97 -10.49
C ILE A 202 4.07 -24.29 -11.24
N THR A 203 4.53 -24.28 -12.49
CA THR A 203 5.06 -25.46 -13.14
C THR A 203 5.91 -26.13 -12.08
N GLN A 204 5.33 -27.11 -11.39
CA GLN A 204 6.03 -27.89 -10.39
C GLN A 204 7.12 -28.54 -11.23
N GLN A 205 8.33 -28.00 -11.10
CA GLN A 205 9.46 -28.58 -11.78
C GLN A 205 9.46 -30.04 -11.34
N PRO A 206 9.54 -30.99 -12.28
CA PRO A 206 9.51 -32.40 -11.92
C PRO A 206 10.57 -32.65 -10.84
N PRO A 207 10.28 -33.51 -9.86
CA PRO A 207 11.25 -33.87 -8.84
C PRO A 207 12.54 -34.34 -9.52
N LEU A 208 13.68 -34.00 -8.94
CA LEU A 208 14.98 -34.41 -9.46
C LEU A 208 15.05 -35.94 -9.48
N SER A 209 15.68 -36.48 -10.52
CA SER A 209 15.97 -37.91 -10.57
C SER A 209 16.89 -38.32 -9.41
N VAL A 210 16.84 -39.59 -9.01
CA VAL A 210 17.65 -40.11 -7.91
C VAL A 210 19.16 -39.79 -8.08
N PRO A 211 19.79 -39.98 -9.25
CA PRO A 211 21.19 -39.61 -9.44
C PRO A 211 21.46 -38.11 -9.28
N GLU A 212 20.57 -37.25 -9.77
CA GLU A 212 20.69 -35.80 -9.59
C GLU A 212 20.58 -35.43 -8.11
N GLN A 213 19.62 -36.01 -7.37
CA GLN A 213 19.50 -35.77 -5.93
C GLN A 213 20.78 -36.15 -5.17
N ILE A 214 21.46 -37.23 -5.55
CA ILE A 214 22.75 -37.64 -4.97
C ILE A 214 23.83 -36.61 -5.28
N GLN A 215 23.97 -36.21 -6.55
CA GLN A 215 24.95 -35.21 -6.96
C GLN A 215 24.73 -33.87 -6.24
N HIS A 216 23.47 -33.43 -6.09
CA HIS A 216 23.13 -32.23 -5.34
C HIS A 216 23.50 -32.33 -3.86
N LEU A 217 23.31 -33.51 -3.24
CA LEU A 217 23.70 -33.74 -1.85
C LEU A 217 25.22 -33.72 -1.67
N GLU A 218 25.97 -34.32 -2.58
CA GLU A 218 27.45 -34.26 -2.58
C GLU A 218 27.95 -32.83 -2.75
N LYS A 219 27.37 -32.09 -3.69
CA LYS A 219 27.68 -30.67 -3.89
C LYS A 219 27.38 -29.82 -2.65
N MET A 220 26.27 -30.10 -1.96
CA MET A 220 25.95 -29.42 -0.70
C MET A 220 27.02 -29.68 0.37
N LYS A 221 27.52 -30.92 0.48
CA LYS A 221 28.58 -31.25 1.46
C LYS A 221 29.83 -30.41 1.20
N VAL A 222 30.27 -30.30 -0.06
CA VAL A 222 31.42 -29.46 -0.44
C VAL A 222 31.18 -28.00 -0.04
N TYR A 223 30.02 -27.43 -0.37
CA TYR A 223 29.70 -26.06 0.03
C TYR A 223 29.71 -25.86 1.55
N LEU A 224 29.19 -26.83 2.31
CA LEU A 224 29.18 -26.77 3.77
C LEU A 224 30.58 -26.94 4.38
N GLU A 225 31.45 -27.74 3.76
CA GLU A 225 32.86 -27.90 4.15
C GLU A 225 33.65 -26.61 3.89
N GLU A 226 33.50 -26.00 2.72
CA GLU A 226 34.12 -24.70 2.39
C GLU A 226 33.63 -23.60 3.32
N LEU A 227 32.32 -23.53 3.57
CA LEU A 227 31.72 -22.57 4.50
C LEU A 227 32.25 -22.77 5.92
N THR A 228 32.35 -24.02 6.38
CA THR A 228 32.92 -24.38 7.68
C THR A 228 34.38 -23.93 7.77
N ALA A 229 35.18 -24.18 6.75
CA ALA A 229 36.58 -23.78 6.71
C ALA A 229 36.74 -22.25 6.75
N ALA A 230 35.92 -21.50 6.00
CA ALA A 230 35.94 -20.04 6.01
C ALA A 230 35.55 -19.46 7.38
N LEU A 231 34.54 -20.05 8.03
CA LEU A 231 34.11 -19.68 9.39
C LEU A 231 35.21 -19.96 10.43
N GLU A 232 35.86 -21.12 10.34
CA GLU A 232 36.98 -21.50 11.23
C GLU A 232 38.22 -20.61 11.01
N ALA A 233 38.48 -20.19 9.78
CA ALA A 233 39.52 -19.22 9.43
C ALA A 233 39.18 -17.77 9.84
N LYS A 234 37.95 -17.51 10.31
CA LYS A 234 37.42 -16.17 10.63
C LYS A 234 37.45 -15.20 9.44
N ASP A 235 37.43 -15.71 8.21
CA ASP A 235 37.28 -14.89 7.01
C ASP A 235 35.80 -14.55 6.82
N GLN A 236 35.37 -13.46 7.46
CA GLN A 236 33.95 -13.07 7.48
C GLN A 236 33.41 -12.74 6.09
N GLN A 237 34.22 -12.13 5.22
CA GLN A 237 33.79 -11.74 3.88
C GLN A 237 33.58 -12.97 3.00
N HIS A 238 34.54 -13.90 3.02
CA HIS A 238 34.42 -15.14 2.27
C HIS A 238 33.29 -16.03 2.81
N ALA A 239 33.15 -16.15 4.13
CA ALA A 239 32.06 -16.88 4.76
C ALA A 239 30.68 -16.29 4.42
N ALA A 240 30.55 -14.96 4.30
CA ALA A 240 29.30 -14.30 3.91
C ALA A 240 28.89 -14.63 2.46
N GLN A 241 29.87 -14.64 1.55
CA GLN A 241 29.64 -15.04 0.16
C GLN A 241 29.23 -16.50 0.06
N LEU A 242 29.99 -17.40 0.68
CA LEU A 242 29.70 -18.83 0.71
C LEU A 242 28.34 -19.12 1.35
N TYR A 243 27.98 -18.46 2.45
CA TYR A 243 26.68 -18.62 3.09
C TYR A 243 25.54 -18.27 2.12
N THR A 244 25.68 -17.17 1.39
CA THR A 244 24.66 -16.68 0.45
C THR A 244 24.47 -17.66 -0.71
N GLU A 245 25.56 -18.14 -1.29
CA GLU A 245 25.55 -19.12 -2.38
C GLU A 245 24.99 -20.48 -1.91
N THR A 246 25.46 -20.96 -0.76
CA THR A 246 25.04 -22.24 -0.18
C THR A 246 23.56 -22.21 0.19
N LYS A 247 23.08 -21.12 0.82
CA LYS A 247 21.66 -20.96 1.19
C LYS A 247 20.77 -20.96 -0.04
N LYS A 248 21.14 -20.21 -1.08
CA LYS A 248 20.39 -20.18 -2.34
C LYS A 248 20.31 -21.57 -2.97
N PHE A 249 21.45 -22.27 -3.05
CA PHE A 249 21.51 -23.63 -3.56
C PHE A 249 20.61 -24.59 -2.75
N TYR A 250 20.63 -24.51 -1.43
CA TYR A 250 19.77 -25.28 -0.54
C TYR A 250 18.28 -25.03 -0.80
N GLU A 251 17.84 -23.76 -0.81
CA GLU A 251 16.44 -23.38 -0.99
C GLU A 251 15.88 -23.78 -2.37
N GLU A 252 16.70 -23.73 -3.41
CA GLU A 252 16.34 -24.16 -4.76
C GLU A 252 16.27 -25.68 -4.89
N THR A 253 17.21 -26.40 -4.25
CA THR A 253 17.34 -27.85 -4.36
C THR A 253 16.30 -28.57 -3.51
N ILE A 254 16.06 -28.14 -2.27
CA ILE A 254 15.19 -28.85 -1.32
C ILE A 254 13.73 -28.92 -1.78
N LYS A 255 13.30 -27.97 -2.61
CA LYS A 255 11.96 -27.94 -3.23
C LYS A 255 11.76 -29.06 -4.26
N LYS A 256 12.86 -29.62 -4.79
CA LYS A 256 12.87 -30.64 -5.85
C LYS A 256 13.31 -32.02 -5.36
N MET A 257 13.67 -32.13 -4.08
CA MET A 257 14.04 -33.39 -3.44
C MET A 257 12.85 -33.98 -2.70
N ASP A 258 12.87 -35.30 -2.53
CA ASP A 258 11.88 -36.06 -1.78
C ASP A 258 12.53 -37.18 -0.94
N GLY A 259 11.71 -37.81 -0.10
CA GLY A 259 12.08 -38.98 0.69
C GLY A 259 13.33 -38.79 1.58
N GLU A 260 14.17 -39.80 1.60
CA GLU A 260 15.33 -39.89 2.49
C GLU A 260 16.40 -38.81 2.21
N ARG A 261 16.65 -38.48 0.94
CA ARG A 261 17.71 -37.54 0.56
C ARG A 261 17.36 -36.12 0.95
N LYS A 262 16.07 -35.75 0.87
CA LYS A 262 15.57 -34.49 1.40
C LYS A 262 15.85 -34.37 2.90
N MET A 263 15.57 -35.42 3.67
CA MET A 263 15.85 -35.44 5.12
C MET A 263 17.36 -35.35 5.40
N GLN A 264 18.20 -36.04 4.61
CA GLN A 264 19.66 -35.93 4.74
C GLN A 264 20.17 -34.51 4.44
N MET A 265 19.61 -33.84 3.42
CA MET A 265 19.92 -32.45 3.08
C MET A 265 19.50 -31.48 4.20
N GLU A 266 18.28 -31.61 4.70
CA GLU A 266 17.75 -30.81 5.84
C GLU A 266 18.60 -31.01 7.09
N LYS A 267 19.03 -32.26 7.36
CA LYS A 267 19.90 -32.58 8.49
C LYS A 267 21.27 -31.93 8.34
N LEU A 268 21.95 -32.10 7.20
CA LEU A 268 23.26 -31.48 6.93
C LEU A 268 23.21 -29.97 7.11
N TRP A 269 22.19 -29.33 6.53
CA TRP A 269 21.97 -27.89 6.68
C TRP A 269 21.75 -27.52 8.16
N THR A 270 20.86 -28.22 8.86
CA THR A 270 20.54 -27.94 10.27
C THR A 270 21.74 -28.12 11.20
N ASP A 271 22.53 -29.17 10.99
CA ASP A 271 23.71 -29.47 11.80
C ASP A 271 24.75 -28.33 11.70
N VAL A 272 25.03 -27.84 10.48
CA VAL A 272 25.96 -26.72 10.27
C VAL A 272 25.38 -25.40 10.78
N MET A 273 24.10 -25.12 10.49
CA MET A 273 23.43 -23.91 10.97
C MET A 273 23.38 -23.85 12.50
N THR A 274 23.23 -24.99 13.17
CA THR A 274 23.24 -25.06 14.64
C THR A 274 24.67 -24.91 15.18
N LYS A 275 25.65 -25.57 14.56
CA LYS A 275 27.07 -25.48 14.97
C LYS A 275 27.60 -24.04 14.92
N PHE A 276 27.22 -23.27 13.89
CA PHE A 276 27.73 -21.91 13.64
C PHE A 276 26.65 -20.83 13.71
N GLN A 277 25.56 -21.09 14.47
CA GLN A 277 24.40 -20.19 14.52
C GLN A 277 24.80 -18.75 14.85
N LYS A 278 25.74 -18.60 15.78
CA LYS A 278 26.27 -17.31 16.22
C LYS A 278 27.02 -16.58 15.11
N GLU A 279 27.96 -17.24 14.46
CA GLU A 279 28.75 -16.67 13.37
C GLU A 279 27.85 -16.29 12.19
N PHE A 280 26.82 -17.08 11.90
CA PHE A 280 25.82 -16.73 10.89
C PHE A 280 25.02 -15.48 11.24
N CYS A 281 24.60 -15.33 12.51
CA CYS A 281 23.97 -14.10 12.95
C CYS A 281 24.90 -12.89 12.77
N ARG A 282 26.19 -13.01 13.12
CA ARG A 282 27.17 -11.94 12.91
C ARG A 282 27.33 -11.57 11.44
N ILE A 283 27.53 -12.57 10.57
CA ILE A 283 27.61 -12.38 9.12
C ILE A 283 26.36 -11.66 8.60
N ARG A 284 25.16 -12.09 9.01
CA ARG A 284 23.92 -11.45 8.58
C ARG A 284 23.79 -10.00 9.06
N ILE A 285 24.23 -9.69 10.28
CA ILE A 285 24.27 -8.31 10.78
C ILE A 285 25.19 -7.45 9.90
N GLU A 286 26.39 -7.91 9.60
CA GLU A 286 27.34 -7.16 8.74
C GLU A 286 26.84 -7.03 7.31
N THR A 287 26.23 -8.07 6.73
CA THR A 287 25.60 -7.99 5.41
C THR A 287 24.46 -6.96 5.40
N LEU A 288 23.57 -6.99 6.40
CA LEU A 288 22.48 -6.00 6.52
C LEU A 288 23.01 -4.57 6.63
N LYS A 289 24.09 -4.39 7.39
CA LYS A 289 24.76 -3.10 7.52
C LYS A 289 25.33 -2.63 6.19
N GLY A 290 26.08 -3.49 5.49
CA GLY A 290 26.66 -3.17 4.18
C GLY A 290 25.61 -2.86 3.12
N ASP A 291 24.55 -3.65 3.04
CA ASP A 291 23.43 -3.43 2.12
C ASP A 291 22.68 -2.13 2.44
N GLY A 292 22.46 -1.85 3.74
CA GLY A 292 21.86 -0.60 4.20
C GLY A 292 22.68 0.63 3.83
N GLU A 293 23.99 0.61 4.08
CA GLU A 293 24.91 1.69 3.72
C GLU A 293 24.96 1.92 2.19
N LYS A 294 24.99 0.85 1.40
CA LYS A 294 24.92 0.92 -0.06
C LYS A 294 23.61 1.55 -0.53
N LEU A 295 22.47 1.10 -0.03
CA LEU A 295 21.16 1.66 -0.38
C LEU A 295 21.04 3.12 0.04
N LEU A 296 21.56 3.53 1.20
CA LEU A 296 21.60 4.94 1.59
C LEU A 296 22.44 5.78 0.62
N LYS A 297 23.59 5.27 0.17
CA LYS A 297 24.43 5.96 -0.81
C LYS A 297 23.69 6.13 -2.14
N GLU A 298 23.01 5.09 -2.62
CA GLU A 298 22.17 5.13 -3.82
C GLU A 298 21.00 6.10 -3.64
N PHE A 299 20.34 6.09 -2.47
CA PHE A 299 19.22 6.97 -2.16
C PHE A 299 19.63 8.45 -2.17
N ARG A 300 20.77 8.77 -1.53
CA ARG A 300 21.37 10.12 -1.56
C ARG A 300 21.69 10.53 -2.99
N ALA A 301 22.29 9.64 -3.80
CA ALA A 301 22.63 9.94 -5.19
C ALA A 301 21.38 10.21 -6.04
N ALA A 302 20.32 9.40 -5.89
CA ALA A 302 19.05 9.60 -6.60
C ALA A 302 18.36 10.91 -6.21
N TYR A 303 18.34 11.25 -4.92
CA TYR A 303 17.84 12.52 -4.41
C TYR A 303 18.65 13.72 -4.93
N LEU A 304 19.98 13.68 -4.87
CA LEU A 304 20.86 14.75 -5.39
C LEU A 304 20.71 14.92 -6.90
N SER A 305 20.47 13.82 -7.63
CA SER A 305 20.17 13.82 -9.06
C SER A 305 18.72 14.19 -9.38
N ARG A 306 17.90 14.53 -8.37
CA ARG A 306 16.49 14.92 -8.48
C ARG A 306 15.59 13.86 -9.14
N LYS A 307 15.99 12.58 -9.09
CA LYS A 307 15.21 11.46 -9.62
C LYS A 307 14.21 10.96 -8.57
N VAL A 308 13.14 11.73 -8.35
CA VAL A 308 12.15 11.49 -7.27
C VAL A 308 11.63 10.05 -7.25
N ASN A 309 11.18 9.52 -8.38
CA ASN A 309 10.61 8.15 -8.45
C ASN A 309 11.65 7.07 -8.14
N GLU A 310 12.89 7.23 -8.61
CA GLU A 310 13.99 6.32 -8.30
C GLU A 310 14.31 6.36 -6.79
N ALA A 311 14.35 7.56 -6.21
CA ALA A 311 14.59 7.75 -4.79
C ALA A 311 13.49 7.09 -3.93
N LEU A 312 12.21 7.25 -4.29
CA LEU A 312 11.08 6.59 -3.61
C LEU A 312 11.15 5.06 -3.73
N ALA A 313 11.57 4.54 -4.88
CA ALA A 313 11.76 3.10 -5.06
C ALA A 313 12.91 2.55 -4.20
N ILE A 314 14.01 3.30 -4.05
CA ILE A 314 15.12 2.93 -3.17
C ILE A 314 14.68 2.97 -1.70
N TYR A 315 13.93 3.99 -1.28
CA TYR A 315 13.39 4.07 0.08
C TYR A 315 12.54 2.83 0.43
N LYS A 316 11.69 2.36 -0.49
CA LYS A 316 10.94 1.11 -0.31
C LYS A 316 11.85 -0.11 -0.11
N LYS A 317 12.96 -0.21 -0.82
CA LYS A 317 13.95 -1.30 -0.61
C LYS A 317 14.59 -1.22 0.79
N ILE A 318 14.84 -0.02 1.29
CA ILE A 318 15.32 0.18 2.67
C ILE A 318 14.25 -0.29 3.67
N GLU A 319 12.97 -0.01 3.43
CA GLU A 319 11.87 -0.53 4.25
C GLU A 319 11.78 -2.05 4.25
N GLU A 320 11.95 -2.68 3.08
CA GLU A 320 12.01 -4.14 2.94
C GLU A 320 13.20 -4.74 3.71
N LEU A 321 14.34 -4.05 3.76
CA LEU A 321 15.49 -4.44 4.56
C LEU A 321 15.17 -4.40 6.07
N TYR A 322 14.41 -3.40 6.55
CA TYR A 322 14.00 -3.33 7.97
C TYR A 322 13.14 -4.50 8.42
N VAL A 323 12.28 -5.00 7.54
CA VAL A 323 11.42 -6.15 7.85
C VAL A 323 12.26 -7.38 8.22
N GLN A 324 13.50 -7.47 7.71
CA GLN A 324 14.42 -8.58 8.01
C GLN A 324 15.10 -8.48 9.38
N VAL A 325 15.10 -7.30 10.00
CA VAL A 325 15.78 -7.07 11.29
C VAL A 325 15.05 -7.77 12.44
N THR A 326 13.72 -7.71 12.49
CA THR A 326 12.94 -8.29 13.59
C THR A 326 13.11 -9.81 13.71
N PRO A 327 12.97 -10.60 12.63
CA PRO A 327 13.24 -12.04 12.69
C PRO A 327 14.67 -12.36 13.13
N LEU A 328 15.65 -11.58 12.68
CA LEU A 328 17.05 -11.78 13.08
C LEU A 328 17.26 -11.50 14.57
N GLU A 329 16.62 -10.47 15.12
CA GLU A 329 16.67 -10.19 16.56
C GLU A 329 16.08 -11.36 17.37
N ASP A 330 14.96 -11.94 16.91
CA ASP A 330 14.33 -13.09 17.57
C ASP A 330 15.16 -14.38 17.44
N GLU A 331 15.87 -14.56 16.33
CA GLU A 331 16.85 -15.64 16.16
C GLU A 331 18.02 -15.49 17.14
N ILE A 332 18.59 -14.29 17.28
CA ILE A 332 19.71 -14.03 18.19
C ILE A 332 19.30 -14.29 19.65
N LYS A 333 18.08 -13.88 20.05
CA LYS A 333 17.56 -14.13 21.42
C LYS A 333 17.44 -15.60 21.79
N LYS A 334 17.36 -16.51 20.81
CA LYS A 334 17.29 -17.96 21.06
C LYS A 334 18.66 -18.58 21.35
N ILE A 335 19.76 -17.87 21.04
CA ILE A 335 21.12 -18.32 21.30
C ILE A 335 21.41 -18.14 22.80
N LYS A 336 21.77 -19.22 23.51
CA LYS A 336 21.96 -19.21 24.98
C LYS A 336 23.32 -18.65 25.45
N GLU A 337 23.90 -17.70 24.71
CA GLU A 337 25.25 -17.18 24.98
C GLU A 337 25.25 -15.71 25.44
N ILE A 338 26.26 -15.34 26.23
CA ILE A 338 26.46 -14.00 26.81
C ILE A 338 26.66 -12.92 25.74
N ASP A 339 27.27 -13.27 24.61
CA ASP A 339 27.64 -12.40 23.48
C ASP A 339 26.41 -11.90 22.67
N THR A 340 25.22 -12.44 22.93
CA THR A 340 23.98 -12.05 22.23
C THR A 340 23.57 -10.60 22.48
N THR A 341 23.92 -10.05 23.64
CA THR A 341 23.58 -8.66 23.99
C THR A 341 24.27 -7.66 23.08
N GLU A 342 25.56 -7.86 22.79
CA GLU A 342 26.33 -6.99 21.89
C GLU A 342 25.79 -7.07 20.46
N MET A 343 25.49 -8.27 19.96
CA MET A 343 24.91 -8.46 18.63
C MET A 343 23.55 -7.75 18.48
N ILE A 344 22.66 -7.90 19.48
CA ILE A 344 21.36 -7.21 19.49
C ILE A 344 21.56 -5.70 19.52
N GLN A 345 22.50 -5.20 20.32
CA GLN A 345 22.78 -3.77 20.39
C GLN A 345 23.30 -3.22 19.06
N THR A 346 24.28 -3.90 18.44
CA THR A 346 24.81 -3.54 17.11
C THR A 346 23.72 -3.54 16.05
N LEU A 347 22.85 -4.55 16.04
CA LEU A 347 21.72 -4.64 15.12
C LEU A 347 20.73 -3.48 15.31
N ARG A 348 20.39 -3.15 16.57
CA ARG A 348 19.50 -2.03 16.90
C ARG A 348 20.08 -0.67 16.52
N THR A 349 21.36 -0.43 16.84
CA THR A 349 22.06 0.80 16.46
C THR A 349 22.14 0.94 14.93
N THR A 350 22.43 -0.15 14.22
CA THR A 350 22.44 -0.16 12.75
C THR A 350 21.07 0.18 12.17
N LYS A 351 20.01 -0.44 12.69
CA LYS A 351 18.62 -0.17 12.30
C LYS A 351 18.25 1.30 12.53
N GLU A 352 18.54 1.84 13.70
CA GLU A 352 18.18 3.21 14.07
C GLU A 352 18.93 4.26 13.24
N ASN A 353 20.22 4.03 13.01
CA ASN A 353 21.04 4.90 12.16
C ASN A 353 20.54 4.90 10.72
N LEU A 354 20.27 3.72 10.16
CA LEU A 354 19.73 3.56 8.80
C LEU A 354 18.38 4.29 8.67
N ARG A 355 17.51 4.15 9.67
CA ARG A 355 16.16 4.74 9.67
C ARG A 355 16.20 6.25 9.77
N THR A 356 16.95 6.75 10.74
CA THR A 356 17.11 8.18 10.95
C THR A 356 17.62 8.88 9.69
N GLU A 357 18.60 8.28 9.01
CA GLU A 357 19.16 8.86 7.78
C GLU A 357 18.22 8.72 6.57
N ALA A 358 17.57 7.56 6.41
CA ALA A 358 16.60 7.35 5.35
C ALA A 358 15.40 8.29 5.48
N ASP A 359 14.85 8.45 6.69
CA ASP A 359 13.68 9.30 6.95
C ASP A 359 13.99 10.77 6.65
N LYS A 360 15.19 11.27 7.03
CA LYS A 360 15.64 12.63 6.68
C LYS A 360 15.65 12.86 5.17
N ILE A 361 16.21 11.93 4.39
CA ILE A 361 16.26 12.05 2.93
C ILE A 361 14.86 11.94 2.34
N TYR A 362 14.04 11.02 2.84
CA TYR A 362 12.68 10.81 2.39
C TYR A 362 11.80 12.06 2.55
N GLN A 363 11.87 12.75 3.70
CA GLN A 363 11.16 14.02 3.89
C GLN A 363 11.56 15.06 2.83
N ARG A 364 12.85 15.17 2.51
CA ARG A 364 13.33 16.08 1.45
C ARG A 364 12.85 15.65 0.06
N VAL A 365 12.83 14.35 -0.23
CA VAL A 365 12.28 13.82 -1.48
C VAL A 365 10.80 14.16 -1.62
N LEU A 366 10.01 14.08 -0.53
CA LEU A 366 8.61 14.47 -0.54
C LEU A 366 8.43 15.97 -0.80
N ILE A 367 9.28 16.84 -0.24
CA ILE A 367 9.25 18.29 -0.52
C ILE A 367 9.55 18.55 -1.99
N VAL A 368 10.55 17.89 -2.57
CA VAL A 368 10.88 18.03 -4.01
C VAL A 368 9.75 17.50 -4.89
N LYS A 369 9.11 16.39 -4.51
CA LYS A 369 7.96 15.84 -5.22
C LYS A 369 6.80 16.84 -5.22
N ASP A 370 6.44 17.34 -4.05
CA ASP A 370 5.39 18.32 -3.85
C ASP A 370 5.65 19.61 -4.65
N PHE A 371 6.89 20.11 -4.65
CA PHE A 371 7.28 21.22 -5.49
C PHE A 371 7.05 20.93 -6.99
N ASN A 372 7.49 19.77 -7.48
CA ASN A 372 7.34 19.40 -8.89
C ASN A 372 5.87 19.23 -9.32
N GLU A 373 5.01 18.73 -8.42
CA GLU A 373 3.62 18.45 -8.72
C GLU A 373 2.74 19.69 -8.55
N ASN A 374 2.97 20.50 -7.51
CA ASN A 374 2.04 21.54 -7.07
C ASN A 374 2.56 22.97 -7.26
N ILE A 375 3.85 23.16 -7.54
CA ILE A 375 4.45 24.50 -7.68
C ILE A 375 4.99 24.70 -9.10
N MET A 376 5.83 23.77 -9.58
CA MET A 376 6.53 23.89 -10.85
C MET A 376 5.60 24.09 -12.08
N PRO A 377 4.43 23.43 -12.19
CA PRO A 377 3.53 23.62 -13.34
C PRO A 377 2.93 25.03 -13.42
N HIS A 378 2.99 25.76 -12.32
CA HIS A 378 2.35 27.06 -12.16
C HIS A 378 3.33 28.23 -12.27
N ILE A 379 4.62 28.00 -12.09
CA ILE A 379 5.62 29.06 -12.18
C ILE A 379 6.24 29.06 -13.57
N LYS A 380 6.31 30.23 -14.21
CA LYS A 380 7.10 30.40 -15.44
C LYS A 380 8.19 31.43 -15.21
N PHE A 381 9.42 31.04 -15.50
CA PHE A 381 10.54 31.96 -15.51
C PHE A 381 10.59 32.71 -16.82
N LYS A 382 10.63 34.04 -16.75
CA LYS A 382 10.64 34.93 -17.93
C LYS A 382 12.02 35.49 -18.25
N GLY A 383 12.91 35.55 -17.26
CA GLY A 383 14.27 36.03 -17.46
C GLY A 383 14.88 36.63 -16.21
N VAL A 384 16.09 37.16 -16.37
CA VAL A 384 16.83 37.90 -15.35
C VAL A 384 17.07 39.32 -15.84
N ILE A 385 16.78 40.30 -15.00
CA ILE A 385 17.11 41.70 -15.25
C ILE A 385 18.38 42.01 -14.46
N GLU A 386 19.48 42.21 -15.19
CA GLU A 386 20.74 42.66 -14.59
C GLU A 386 20.59 44.10 -14.09
N SER A 387 20.84 44.30 -12.79
CA SER A 387 20.93 45.64 -12.21
C SER A 387 22.38 46.12 -12.31
N LYS A 388 22.60 47.35 -12.79
CA LYS A 388 23.95 47.93 -12.90
C LYS A 388 24.67 48.03 -11.55
N ASP A 389 23.91 48.25 -10.47
CA ASP A 389 24.44 48.57 -9.14
C ASP A 389 23.85 47.67 -8.04
N GLY A 390 23.26 46.51 -8.38
CA GLY A 390 22.59 45.65 -7.39
C GLY A 390 22.44 44.19 -7.82
N PRO A 391 21.85 43.34 -6.95
CA PRO A 391 21.61 41.94 -7.28
C PRO A 391 20.64 41.82 -8.48
N PRO A 392 20.77 40.76 -9.29
CA PRO A 392 19.87 40.50 -10.40
C PRO A 392 18.42 40.38 -9.90
N LEU A 393 17.48 40.91 -10.68
CA LEU A 393 16.05 40.70 -10.44
C LEU A 393 15.58 39.51 -11.29
N ILE A 394 14.89 38.58 -10.64
CA ILE A 394 14.37 37.37 -11.25
C ILE A 394 12.92 37.61 -11.63
N LEU A 395 12.61 37.55 -12.93
CA LEU A 395 11.27 37.77 -13.44
C LEU A 395 10.50 36.44 -13.48
N LEU A 396 9.49 36.30 -12.63
CA LEU A 396 8.64 35.13 -12.53
C LEU A 396 7.19 35.49 -12.86
N GLU A 397 6.54 34.69 -13.70
CA GLU A 397 5.10 34.72 -13.89
C GLU A 397 4.47 33.66 -12.97
N VAL A 398 3.58 34.11 -12.08
CA VAL A 398 2.89 33.27 -11.10
C VAL A 398 1.38 33.44 -11.24
N PRO A 399 0.57 32.39 -10.98
CA PRO A 399 -0.88 32.50 -11.08
C PRO A 399 -1.42 33.27 -9.87
N THR A 400 -2.37 34.16 -10.13
CA THR A 400 -3.19 34.82 -9.11
C THR A 400 -4.67 34.59 -9.43
N PRO A 401 -5.59 34.85 -8.49
CA PRO A 401 -7.03 34.80 -8.76
C PRO A 401 -7.48 35.71 -9.93
N GLU A 402 -6.72 36.77 -10.21
CA GLU A 402 -7.03 37.75 -11.26
C GLU A 402 -6.32 37.43 -12.60
N GLY A 403 -5.52 36.37 -12.64
CA GLY A 403 -4.71 35.96 -13.79
C GLY A 403 -3.22 35.82 -13.46
N PRO A 404 -2.39 35.39 -14.43
CA PRO A 404 -0.95 35.33 -14.24
C PRO A 404 -0.35 36.74 -14.12
N VAL A 405 0.42 36.99 -13.05
CA VAL A 405 1.12 38.25 -12.81
C VAL A 405 2.62 38.00 -12.93
N SER A 406 3.33 38.91 -13.61
CA SER A 406 4.79 38.88 -13.71
C SER A 406 5.40 39.80 -12.66
N ASP A 407 6.15 39.22 -11.72
CA ASP A 407 6.84 39.95 -10.66
C ASP A 407 8.36 39.85 -10.81
N ALA A 408 9.03 40.97 -10.61
CA ALA A 408 10.48 41.06 -10.55
C ALA A 408 10.92 40.92 -9.08
N LEU A 409 11.42 39.75 -8.71
CA LEU A 409 11.75 39.40 -7.34
C LEU A 409 13.27 39.46 -7.11
N LYS A 410 13.66 40.00 -5.95
CA LYS A 410 15.05 39.98 -5.47
C LYS A 410 15.37 38.65 -4.80
N GLU A 411 16.65 38.30 -4.71
CA GLU A 411 17.09 37.19 -3.85
C GLU A 411 16.57 37.38 -2.40
N GLY A 412 16.11 36.29 -1.79
CA GLY A 412 15.45 36.27 -0.49
C GLY A 412 13.98 36.68 -0.50
N ALA A 413 13.44 37.21 -1.60
CA ALA A 413 12.04 37.58 -1.69
C ALA A 413 11.12 36.36 -1.63
N LYS A 414 9.99 36.52 -0.94
CA LYS A 414 8.92 35.53 -0.89
C LYS A 414 8.08 35.61 -2.16
N VAL A 415 7.66 34.46 -2.69
CA VAL A 415 6.71 34.39 -3.79
C VAL A 415 5.30 34.40 -3.21
N GLU A 416 4.57 35.51 -3.29
CA GLU A 416 3.30 35.69 -2.55
C GLU A 416 2.26 34.61 -2.84
N ALA A 417 2.20 34.12 -4.07
CA ALA A 417 1.31 33.03 -4.48
C ALA A 417 1.59 31.70 -3.76
N PHE A 418 2.79 31.52 -3.19
CA PHE A 418 3.25 30.28 -2.56
C PHE A 418 3.91 30.57 -1.22
N GLN A 419 3.17 30.39 -0.12
CA GLN A 419 3.57 30.84 1.22
C GLN A 419 4.93 30.35 1.73
N GLU A 420 5.45 29.24 1.19
CA GLU A 420 6.69 28.60 1.64
C GLU A 420 7.80 28.65 0.57
N LEU A 421 7.61 29.42 -0.51
CA LEU A 421 8.56 29.56 -1.60
C LEU A 421 9.28 30.90 -1.53
N PHE A 422 10.61 30.84 -1.57
CA PHE A 422 11.49 32.01 -1.58
C PHE A 422 12.48 31.91 -2.73
N ILE A 423 12.85 33.07 -3.27
CA ILE A 423 13.94 33.18 -4.23
C ILE A 423 15.25 32.99 -3.47
N GLY A 424 16.04 31.99 -3.86
CA GLY A 424 17.39 31.78 -3.35
C GLY A 424 18.41 32.56 -4.18
N THR A 425 19.50 31.91 -4.56
CA THR A 425 20.58 32.51 -5.34
C THR A 425 20.46 32.19 -6.82
N TYR A 426 20.87 33.13 -7.68
CA TYR A 426 21.03 32.90 -9.11
C TYR A 426 22.50 32.83 -9.51
N ASP A 427 22.88 31.74 -10.17
CA ASP A 427 24.21 31.56 -10.77
C ASP A 427 24.13 31.82 -12.29
N PRO A 428 24.64 32.96 -12.77
CA PRO A 428 24.58 33.31 -14.20
C PRO A 428 25.49 32.44 -15.07
N ILE A 429 26.56 31.86 -14.51
CA ILE A 429 27.51 31.03 -15.27
C ILE A 429 26.88 29.67 -15.59
N LEU A 430 26.19 29.10 -14.60
CA LEU A 430 25.52 27.81 -14.74
C LEU A 430 24.08 27.94 -15.26
N LEU A 431 23.58 29.17 -15.43
CA LEU A 431 22.18 29.48 -15.68
C LEU A 431 21.27 28.71 -14.71
N GLU A 432 21.60 28.78 -13.41
CA GLU A 432 20.94 27.99 -12.36
C GLU A 432 20.31 28.91 -11.31
N LEU A 433 19.00 28.80 -11.12
CA LEU A 433 18.28 29.45 -10.03
C LEU A 433 18.05 28.47 -8.90
N THR A 434 18.44 28.84 -7.68
CA THR A 434 18.03 28.14 -6.47
C THR A 434 16.76 28.80 -5.93
N LEU A 435 15.71 28.01 -5.73
CA LEU A 435 14.52 28.38 -4.98
C LEU A 435 14.54 27.66 -3.64
N ASN A 436 14.10 28.29 -2.57
CA ASN A 436 13.95 27.62 -1.28
C ASN A 436 12.46 27.34 -1.03
N TYR A 437 12.08 26.07 -0.98
CA TYR A 437 10.71 25.64 -0.74
C TYR A 437 10.65 24.77 0.52
N LYS A 438 9.86 25.16 1.54
CA LYS A 438 9.82 24.43 2.83
C LYS A 438 11.20 24.20 3.45
N ASN A 439 12.08 25.21 3.36
CA ASN A 439 13.49 25.17 3.78
C ASN A 439 14.38 24.18 3.00
N GLU A 440 13.91 23.65 1.87
CA GLU A 440 14.66 22.78 0.99
C GLU A 440 15.12 23.56 -0.26
N PRO A 441 16.43 23.61 -0.57
CA PRO A 441 16.91 24.27 -1.77
C PRO A 441 16.64 23.42 -3.01
N ILE A 442 15.98 24.02 -4.00
CA ILE A 442 15.57 23.43 -5.27
C ILE A 442 16.27 24.20 -6.39
N LYS A 443 17.11 23.49 -7.15
CA LYS A 443 17.88 24.07 -8.25
C LYS A 443 17.15 23.86 -9.56
N ILE A 444 16.91 24.94 -10.28
CA ILE A 444 16.31 24.97 -11.61
C ILE A 444 17.38 25.45 -12.57
N ARG A 445 17.74 24.62 -13.55
CA ARG A 445 18.66 25.00 -14.62
C ARG A 445 17.87 25.44 -15.84
N PHE A 446 18.23 26.59 -16.38
CA PHE A 446 17.64 27.11 -17.61
C PHE A 446 18.42 26.65 -18.82
N LYS A 447 17.72 26.53 -19.95
CA LYS A 447 18.35 26.44 -21.26
C LYS A 447 18.35 27.83 -21.89
N PRO A 448 19.42 28.25 -22.58
CA PRO A 448 19.41 29.48 -23.35
C PRO A 448 18.30 29.42 -24.42
N GLU A 449 17.60 30.53 -24.68
CA GLU A 449 16.67 30.59 -25.82
C GLU A 449 17.46 30.38 -27.12
N GLY A 450 17.18 29.29 -27.84
CA GLY A 450 17.80 28.95 -29.12
C GLY A 450 18.55 27.62 -29.19
N GLU A 451 18.67 26.89 -28.08
CA GLU A 451 19.11 25.48 -27.99
C GLU A 451 17.94 24.54 -27.66
#